data_AF-A0AAD0GTS3-F1
#
_entry.id   AF-A0AAD0GTS3-F1
#
_cell.length_a   1.000
_cell.length_b   1.000
_cell.length_c   1.000
_cell.angle_alpha   90.00
_cell.angle_beta   90.00
_cell.angle_gamma   90.00
#
_symmetry.space_group_name_H-M   'P 1'
#
loop_
_entity.id
_entity.type
_entity.pdbx_description
1 polymer ?
#
loop_
_entity_poly.entity_id
_entity_poly.type
_entity_poly.pdbx_seq_one_letter_code
_entity_poly.pdbx_strand_id
1 'polypeptide(L)' 'MYFQWWDNAGISGCMDIDPKWPTTTIHIDSNGRIDLNAKGATDVKRFSPCPGGEDDFLGMPKPATL' A
#
# COMPACT_ATOMS: atom_id res chain seq x y z
N MET A 1 -11.09 -3.94 4.36
CA MET A 1 -11.40 -4.42 3.00
C MET A 1 -10.08 -4.66 2.31
N TYR A 2 -9.91 -5.76 1.58
CA TYR A 2 -8.63 -6.07 0.94
C TYR A 2 -8.58 -5.66 -0.52
N PHE A 3 -7.51 -4.98 -0.89
CA PHE A 3 -7.12 -4.73 -2.28
C PHE A 3 -5.81 -5.44 -2.58
N GLN A 4 -5.79 -6.15 -3.70
CA GLN A 4 -4.63 -6.86 -4.19
C GLN A 4 -4.40 -6.44 -5.63
N TRP A 5 -3.15 -6.29 -6.01
CA TRP A 5 -2.75 -6.01 -7.38
C TRP A 5 -1.48 -6.78 -7.72
N TRP A 6 -1.33 -7.06 -9.01
CA TRP A 6 -0.14 -7.66 -9.58
C TRP A 6 -0.02 -7.28 -11.06
N ASP A 7 1.19 -7.39 -11.59
CA ASP A 7 1.46 -7.28 -13.01
C ASP A 7 2.24 -8.50 -13.54
N ASN A 8 2.55 -8.48 -14.83
CA ASN A 8 3.32 -9.56 -15.48
C ASN A 8 4.84 -9.44 -15.25
N ALA A 9 5.32 -8.33 -14.69
CA ALA A 9 6.73 -8.08 -14.39
C ALA A 9 7.12 -8.52 -12.97
N GLY A 10 6.18 -9.07 -12.19
CA GLY A 10 6.40 -9.55 -10.83
C GLY A 10 6.17 -8.49 -9.76
N ILE A 11 5.64 -7.32 -10.14
CA ILE A 11 5.17 -6.32 -9.20
C ILE A 11 3.86 -6.84 -8.60
N SER A 12 3.76 -6.84 -7.27
CA SER A 12 2.53 -7.17 -6.58
C SER A 12 2.46 -6.44 -5.24
N GLY A 13 1.24 -6.28 -4.74
CA GLY A 13 1.00 -5.69 -3.44
C GLY A 13 -0.37 -6.07 -2.90
N CYS A 14 -0.50 -5.93 -1.59
CA CYS A 14 -1.74 -6.18 -0.88
C CYS A 14 -1.90 -5.12 0.21
N MET A 15 -3.13 -4.65 0.36
CA MET A 15 -3.49 -3.68 1.38
C MET A 15 -4.84 -4.00 2.00
N ASP A 16 -4.91 -3.95 3.33
CA ASP A 16 -6.17 -3.77 4.02
C ASP A 16 -6.46 -2.28 4.17
N ILE A 17 -7.70 -1.90 3.91
CA ILE A 17 -8.16 -0.53 3.99
C ILE A 17 -9.51 -0.46 4.70
N ASP A 18 -9.64 0.53 5.57
CA ASP A 18 -10.94 1.06 6.00
C ASP A 18 -11.36 2.15 5.00
N PRO A 19 -12.33 1.92 4.09
CA PRO A 19 -12.68 2.87 3.03
C PRO A 19 -13.48 4.07 3.57
N LYS A 20 -13.31 5.25 2.96
CA LYS A 20 -14.25 6.37 3.13
C LYS A 20 -15.30 6.28 2.05
N TRP A 21 -16.56 6.25 2.44
CA TRP A 21 -17.65 6.35 1.49
C TRP A 21 -17.99 7.82 1.22
N PRO A 22 -18.43 8.17 -0.01
CA PRO A 22 -18.63 7.26 -1.15
C PRO A 22 -17.35 6.98 -1.96
N THR A 23 -16.26 7.71 -1.71
CA THR A 23 -15.06 7.66 -2.57
C THR A 23 -13.80 7.50 -1.75
N THR A 24 -13.00 6.51 -2.15
CA THR A 24 -11.65 6.26 -1.65
C THR A 24 -10.72 6.19 -2.85
N THR A 25 -9.62 6.94 -2.80
CA THR A 25 -8.61 6.97 -3.86
C THR A 25 -7.34 6.34 -3.35
N ILE A 26 -6.76 5.46 -4.17
CA ILE A 26 -5.52 4.74 -3.87
C ILE A 26 -4.56 5.06 -5.02
N HIS A 27 -3.37 5.57 -4.69
CA HIS A 27 -2.32 5.84 -5.65
C HIS A 27 -1.21 4.80 -5.50
N ILE A 28 -0.83 4.20 -6.62
CA ILE A 28 0.23 3.20 -6.72
C ILE A 28 1.33 3.80 -7.61
N ASP A 29 2.58 3.77 -7.14
CA ASP A 29 3.73 4.26 -7.87
C ASP A 29 4.17 3.30 -8.99
N SER A 30 5.18 3.69 -9.77
CA SER A 30 5.70 2.87 -10.87
C SER A 30 6.34 1.55 -10.43
N ASN A 31 6.63 1.39 -9.14
CA ASN A 31 7.18 0.16 -8.56
C ASN A 31 6.09 -0.73 -7.93
N GLY A 32 4.81 -0.33 -8.07
CA GLY A 32 3.69 -1.03 -7.47
C GLY A 32 3.55 -0.86 -5.97
N ARG A 33 4.15 0.19 -5.39
CA ARG A 33 4.04 0.53 -3.98
C ARG A 33 3.03 1.64 -3.80
N ILE A 34 2.49 1.79 -2.60
CA ILE A 34 1.59 2.91 -2.28
C ILE A 34 2.36 4.23 -2.42
N ASP A 35 1.85 5.14 -3.25
CA ASP A 35 2.48 6.44 -3.51
C ASP A 35 2.19 7.42 -2.37
N LEU A 36 3.19 7.62 -1.51
CA LEU A 36 3.13 8.55 -0.38
C LEU A 36 3.32 10.02 -0.78
N ASN A 37 3.80 10.29 -2.01
CA ASN A 37 4.15 11.62 -2.50
C ASN A 37 3.02 12.25 -3.33
N ALA A 38 2.01 11.47 -3.71
CA ALA A 38 0.83 11.98 -4.40
C ALA A 38 0.15 13.07 -3.55
N LYS A 39 0.21 14.33 -4.02
CA LYS A 39 -0.31 15.51 -3.32
C LYS A 39 -1.74 15.28 -2.81
N GLY A 40 -1.87 15.00 -1.52
CA GLY A 40 -3.13 14.88 -0.78
C GLY A 40 -3.83 13.52 -0.81
N ALA A 41 -3.23 12.46 -1.35
CA ALA A 41 -4.04 11.45 -2.01
C ALA A 41 -4.06 10.05 -1.36
N THR A 42 -3.42 9.84 -0.22
CA THR A 42 -3.48 8.53 0.43
C THR A 42 -3.57 8.70 1.93
N ASP A 43 -4.76 8.43 2.48
CA ASP A 43 -5.01 8.41 3.91
C ASP A 43 -4.39 7.15 4.53
N VAL A 44 -3.05 7.08 4.47
CA VAL A 44 -2.23 5.93 4.88
C VAL A 44 -2.47 5.49 6.32
N LYS A 45 -3.07 6.35 7.15
CA LYS A 45 -3.47 6.00 8.53
C LYS A 45 -4.57 4.95 8.57
N ARG A 46 -5.31 4.78 7.47
CA ARG A 46 -6.41 3.81 7.33
C ARG A 46 -5.99 2.56 6.59
N PHE A 47 -4.70 2.49 6.23
CA PHE A 47 -4.11 1.44 5.43
C PHE A 47 -3.28 0.58 6.37
N SER A 48 -3.54 -0.71 6.34
CA SER A 48 -2.83 -1.69 7.15
C SER A 48 -2.25 -2.77 6.24
N PRO A 49 -1.11 -3.37 6.61
CA PRO A 49 -0.58 -4.50 5.89
C PRO A 49 -1.62 -5.62 5.84
N CYS A 50 -1.68 -6.31 4.71
CA CYS A 50 -2.43 -7.55 4.65
C CYS A 50 -1.83 -8.58 5.62
N PRO A 51 -2.66 -9.48 6.16
CA PRO A 51 -2.18 -10.59 6.98
C PRO A 51 -1.03 -11.34 6.28
N GLY A 52 0.14 -11.40 6.91
CA GLY A 52 1.33 -12.06 6.37
C GLY A 52 2.23 -11.21 5.45
N GLY A 53 1.93 -9.93 5.26
CA GLY A 53 2.71 -8.98 4.44
C GLY A 53 3.36 -7.88 5.28
N GLU A 54 4.26 -8.24 6.21
CA GLU A 54 4.78 -7.30 7.22
C GLU A 54 6.05 -6.55 6.79
N ASP A 55 6.77 -7.04 5.78
CA ASP A 55 8.17 -6.65 5.60
C ASP A 55 8.42 -5.48 4.64
N ASP A 56 7.44 -5.06 3.82
CA ASP A 56 7.66 -4.01 2.80
C ASP A 56 6.40 -3.19 2.44
N PHE A 57 5.41 -3.16 3.33
CA PHE A 57 4.05 -2.64 3.05
C PHE A 57 4.00 -1.16 2.59
N LEU A 58 4.90 -0.31 3.11
CA LEU A 58 5.01 1.10 2.71
C LEU A 58 6.22 1.37 1.80
N GLY A 59 6.89 0.32 1.30
CA GLY A 59 8.18 0.46 0.62
C GLY A 59 9.29 1.05 1.51
N MET A 60 9.07 1.09 2.82
CA MET A 60 10.09 1.43 3.79
C MET A 60 10.94 0.18 4.04
N PRO A 61 12.27 0.25 3.89
CA PRO A 61 13.12 -0.87 4.24
C PRO A 61 12.88 -1.24 5.71
N LYS A 62 12.75 -2.54 5.98
CA LYS A 62 12.74 -3.10 7.34
C LYS A 62 13.80 -2.38 8.17
N PRO A 63 13.47 -1.75 9.31
CA PRO A 63 14.48 -1.15 10.15
C PRO A 63 15.52 -2.23 10.48
N ALA A 64 16.79 -1.94 10.17
CA ALA A 64 17.87 -2.86 10.47
C ALA A 64 17.85 -3.13 11.97
N THR A 65 17.56 -4.38 12.36
CA THR A 65 17.64 -4.82 13.74
C THR A 65 19.08 -4.58 14.21
N LEU A 66 19.26 -3.69 15.19
CA LEU A 66 20.52 -3.45 15.90
C LEU A 66 20.95 -4.69 16.69
#